data_AF-A0ABD1GL21-F1
#
_entry.id   AF-A0ABD1GL21-F1
#
_cell.length_a   1.000
_cell.length_b   1.000
_cell.length_c   1.000
_cell.angle_alpha   90.00
_cell.angle_beta   90.00
_cell.angle_gamma   90.00
#
_symmetry.space_group_name_H-M   'P 1'
#
loop_
_entity.id
_entity.type
_entity.pdbx_description
1 polymer ?
#
loop_
_entity_poly.entity_id
_entity_poly.type
_entity_poly.pdbx_seq_one_letter_code
_entity_poly.pdbx_strand_id
1 'polypeptide(L)'
;MDAADYGGECRILNYSNSRSDVYEFKGDVRMESSTSTIFIASMNHPNIPHTIKPHPRKFDADAMNTISAFEIKAAPPEQLPDCSNTLDAPAILFSTGGHAGNHFHRFSDVLIPLFVTSLRFNRDVIFLVTNHDSRLTSQHRKTLEILSRYEVVDIDRENQTLCFPNVIVGLRAHEHDLSIDPSPFSSFSTRNFTKLLRSAYSLERDSVGDHYRPRMLLIPRTKSRRLTNEVEVVELARRLGFDSVVHKVGHQLESAAKIVNSFDVMVGVHGAALTNMLFLPENAIVIQITPVGLHNFARTCYGRPPEEMKLKYLEYKVRLNESSLFGKYPDHSLIYTNPVQYCHKRGFQVCKNMYMDNQDVNLDLPRFQDTLLKALYLLAT
;
A
#
# COMPACT_ATOMS: atom_id res chain seq x y z
N MET A 1 28.30 35.62 26.24
CA MET A 1 26.96 35.58 26.84
C MET A 1 26.02 35.93 25.70
N ASP A 2 25.72 34.93 24.89
CA ASP A 2 24.81 35.08 23.76
C ASP A 2 23.39 34.88 24.28
N ALA A 3 22.51 35.81 23.89
CA ALA A 3 21.14 35.86 24.33
C ALA A 3 20.42 34.57 23.95
N ALA A 4 19.79 33.95 24.95
CA ALA A 4 18.92 32.81 24.74
C ALA A 4 17.70 33.23 23.92
N ASP A 5 17.52 32.59 22.77
CA ASP A 5 16.33 32.67 21.92
C ASP A 5 15.16 31.98 22.61
N TYR A 6 14.53 32.69 23.56
CA TYR A 6 13.26 32.31 24.17
C TYR A 6 12.12 32.98 23.40
N GLY A 7 11.57 32.29 22.38
CA GLY A 7 10.40 32.76 21.63
C GLY A 7 10.16 32.07 20.28
N GLY A 8 10.30 30.75 20.20
CA GLY A 8 10.29 30.01 18.92
C GLY A 8 8.90 29.86 18.29
N GLU A 9 8.59 30.70 17.30
CA GLU A 9 7.39 30.59 16.46
C GLU A 9 7.35 29.25 15.71
N CYS A 10 6.20 28.54 15.73
CA CYS A 10 6.08 27.27 15.02
C CYS A 10 6.13 27.46 13.49
N ARG A 11 7.09 26.82 12.84
CA ARG A 11 7.19 26.80 11.38
C ARG A 11 6.30 25.71 10.78
N ILE A 12 5.51 26.06 9.78
CA ILE A 12 4.52 25.18 9.16
C ILE A 12 4.91 24.87 7.71
N LEU A 13 4.92 23.59 7.33
CA LEU A 13 5.21 23.14 5.98
C LEU A 13 4.02 22.32 5.45
N ASN A 14 3.56 22.65 4.24
CA ASN A 14 2.45 21.96 3.59
C ASN A 14 2.99 21.04 2.48
N TYR A 15 2.76 19.74 2.63
CA TYR A 15 3.12 18.69 1.67
C TYR A 15 1.89 18.06 0.98
N SER A 16 0.74 18.71 1.10
CA SER A 16 -0.53 18.20 0.58
C SER A 16 -0.53 18.12 -0.95
N ASN A 17 -1.18 17.08 -1.49
CA ASN A 17 -1.33 16.85 -2.92
C ASN A 17 -2.72 16.26 -3.21
N SER A 18 -3.00 15.78 -4.43
CA SER A 18 -4.31 15.22 -4.78
C SER A 18 -4.74 14.00 -3.96
N ARG A 19 -3.80 13.31 -3.28
CA ARG A 19 -4.05 12.09 -2.51
C ARG A 19 -4.15 12.26 -1.01
N SER A 20 -3.33 13.14 -0.45
CA SER A 20 -3.18 13.27 1.01
C SER A 20 -3.07 14.74 1.40
N ASP A 21 -3.70 15.10 2.51
CA ASP A 21 -3.38 16.34 3.22
C ASP A 21 -2.28 16.02 4.23
N VAL A 22 -1.17 16.75 4.16
CA VAL A 22 0.02 16.50 4.97
C VAL A 22 0.63 17.82 5.41
N TYR A 23 0.71 18.01 6.72
CA TYR A 23 1.29 19.21 7.32
C TYR A 23 2.38 18.80 8.30
N GLU A 24 3.51 19.52 8.29
CA GLU A 24 4.55 19.41 9.29
C GLU A 24 4.60 20.70 10.11
N PHE A 25 4.48 20.55 11.42
CA PHE A 25 4.52 21.62 12.41
C PHE A 25 5.83 21.48 13.20
N LYS A 26 6.73 22.47 13.10
CA LYS A 26 8.04 22.48 13.78
C LYS A 26 8.06 23.55 14.85
N GLY A 27 8.26 23.16 16.10
CA GLY A 27 8.20 24.03 17.27
C GLY A 27 7.52 23.32 18.43
N ASP A 28 6.93 24.07 19.36
CA ASP A 28 6.11 23.50 20.44
C ASP A 28 4.74 23.06 19.90
N VAL A 29 4.60 21.74 19.72
CA VAL A 29 3.37 21.09 19.26
C VAL A 29 2.86 20.18 20.37
N ARG A 30 1.63 20.38 20.82
CA ARG A 30 1.01 19.62 21.91
C ARG A 30 -0.21 18.87 21.40
N MET A 31 -0.24 17.57 21.59
CA MET A 31 -1.31 16.70 21.13
C MET A 31 -2.16 16.27 22.33
N GLU A 32 -3.40 16.73 22.35
CA GLU A 32 -4.39 16.32 23.34
C GLU A 32 -5.26 15.21 22.74
N SER A 33 -4.92 13.98 23.09
CA SER A 33 -5.53 12.77 22.52
C SER A 33 -7.03 12.63 22.84
N SER A 34 -7.45 13.02 24.05
CA SER A 34 -8.84 12.89 24.51
C SER A 34 -9.85 13.70 23.69
N THR A 35 -9.40 14.78 23.05
CA THR A 35 -10.24 15.66 22.21
C THR A 35 -9.84 15.60 20.74
N SER A 36 -8.84 14.79 20.38
CA SER A 36 -8.22 14.78 19.05
C SER A 36 -7.77 16.18 18.61
N THR A 37 -7.21 16.98 19.52
CA THR A 37 -6.77 18.35 19.23
C THR A 37 -5.25 18.42 19.12
N ILE A 38 -4.77 19.11 18.08
CA ILE A 38 -3.37 19.42 17.86
C ILE A 38 -3.19 20.91 18.09
N PHE A 39 -2.48 21.25 19.16
CA PHE A 39 -2.13 22.60 19.52
C PHE A 39 -0.76 22.96 18.98
N ILE A 40 -0.66 24.16 18.42
CA ILE A 40 0.56 24.69 17.83
C ILE A 40 0.86 26.04 18.48
N ALA A 41 2.05 26.16 19.07
CA ALA A 41 2.53 27.42 19.62
C ALA A 41 2.75 28.45 18.50
N SER A 42 1.95 29.50 18.49
CA SER A 42 2.02 30.57 17.50
C SER A 42 1.44 31.87 18.04
N MET A 43 2.18 32.96 17.88
CA MET A 43 1.71 34.31 18.21
C MET A 43 0.78 34.89 17.13
N ASN A 44 0.81 34.30 15.93
CA ASN A 44 0.00 34.68 14.79
C ASN A 44 -1.15 33.67 14.57
N HIS A 45 -2.11 34.04 13.73
CA HIS A 45 -3.13 33.13 13.19
C HIS A 45 -2.66 32.59 11.82
N PRO A 46 -1.91 31.46 11.78
CA PRO A 46 -1.43 30.91 10.53
C PRO A 46 -2.60 30.41 9.68
N ASN A 47 -2.45 30.49 8.36
CA ASN A 47 -3.41 29.94 7.41
C ASN A 47 -3.26 28.41 7.35
N ILE A 48 -3.87 27.72 8.30
CA ILE A 48 -3.88 26.25 8.44
C ILE A 48 -5.31 25.72 8.41
N PRO A 49 -5.52 24.46 8.01
CA PRO A 49 -6.85 23.87 8.08
C PRO A 49 -7.31 23.74 9.53
N HIS A 50 -8.60 24.03 9.77
CA HIS A 50 -9.21 23.84 11.09
C HIS A 50 -9.27 22.37 11.51
N THR A 51 -9.42 21.47 10.54
CA THR A 51 -9.45 20.02 10.80
C THR A 51 -8.65 19.27 9.74
N ILE A 52 -8.09 18.13 10.12
CA ILE A 52 -7.35 17.23 9.23
C ILE A 52 -7.70 15.77 9.51
N LYS A 53 -7.75 14.96 8.46
CA LYS A 53 -7.89 13.51 8.54
C LYS A 53 -6.61 12.87 8.00
N PRO A 54 -5.77 12.25 8.85
CA PRO A 54 -4.39 11.90 8.48
C PRO A 54 -4.34 10.58 7.68
N HIS A 55 -4.90 10.56 6.46
CA HIS A 55 -5.02 9.37 5.62
C HIS A 55 -4.81 9.68 4.12
N PRO A 56 -4.08 8.85 3.34
CA PRO A 56 -3.66 9.16 1.97
C PRO A 56 -4.65 8.78 0.86
N ARG A 57 -5.95 8.92 1.16
CA ARG A 57 -7.07 8.70 0.23
C ARG A 57 -8.08 9.84 0.29
N LYS A 58 -7.62 11.10 0.36
CA LYS A 58 -8.50 12.27 0.53
C LYS A 58 -9.57 12.42 -0.56
N PHE A 59 -9.32 11.87 -1.74
CA PHE A 59 -10.24 11.83 -2.87
C PHE A 59 -11.36 10.77 -2.75
N ASP A 60 -11.24 9.84 -1.79
CA ASP A 60 -12.16 8.73 -1.59
C ASP A 60 -13.05 8.99 -0.36
N ALA A 61 -14.26 9.49 -0.60
CA ALA A 61 -15.20 9.81 0.47
C ALA A 61 -15.55 8.58 1.33
N ASP A 62 -15.65 7.39 0.75
CA ASP A 62 -16.00 6.16 1.48
C ASP A 62 -14.91 5.79 2.48
N ALA A 63 -13.64 5.88 2.08
CA ALA A 63 -12.51 5.70 3.00
C ALA A 63 -12.54 6.78 4.09
N MET A 64 -12.60 8.05 3.68
CA MET A 64 -12.46 9.21 4.57
C MET A 64 -13.59 9.36 5.58
N ASN A 65 -14.78 8.81 5.31
CA ASN A 65 -15.90 8.78 6.25
C ASN A 65 -15.59 8.01 7.54
N THR A 66 -14.66 7.06 7.49
CA THR A 66 -14.26 6.24 8.66
C THR A 66 -13.05 6.79 9.41
N ILE A 67 -12.39 7.82 8.89
CA ILE A 67 -11.16 8.38 9.45
C ILE A 67 -11.48 9.45 10.48
N SER A 68 -10.86 9.35 11.65
CA SER A 68 -10.96 10.36 12.71
C SER A 68 -10.40 11.70 12.23
N ALA A 69 -11.14 12.78 12.48
CA ALA A 69 -10.67 14.14 12.24
C ALA A 69 -9.97 14.66 13.50
N PHE A 70 -8.86 15.37 13.30
CA PHE A 70 -8.15 16.10 14.33
C PHE A 70 -8.38 17.59 14.14
N GLU A 71 -8.74 18.30 15.22
CA GLU A 71 -8.83 19.75 15.23
C GLU A 71 -7.43 20.35 15.37
N ILE A 72 -7.14 21.44 14.65
CA ILE A 72 -5.85 22.13 14.75
C ILE A 72 -6.06 23.53 15.29
N LYS A 73 -5.40 23.84 16.40
CA LYS A 73 -5.48 25.14 17.09
C LYS A 73 -4.10 25.78 17.19
N ALA A 74 -3.99 27.00 16.70
CA ALA A 74 -2.81 27.84 16.88
C ALA A 74 -3.10 28.88 17.96
N ALA A 75 -2.26 28.97 18.98
CA ALA A 75 -2.39 29.93 20.08
C ALA A 75 -1.03 30.22 20.74
N PRO A 76 -0.92 31.33 21.50
CA PRO A 76 0.29 31.64 22.27
C PRO A 76 0.66 30.50 23.24
N PRO A 77 1.96 30.24 23.49
CA PRO A 77 2.42 29.13 24.35
C PRO A 77 1.77 29.08 25.73
N GLU A 78 1.41 30.22 26.31
CA GLU A 78 0.79 30.35 27.64
C GLU A 78 -0.69 29.92 27.66
N GLN A 79 -1.32 29.82 26.49
CA GLN A 79 -2.72 29.40 26.35
C GLN A 79 -2.85 27.92 25.94
N LEU A 80 -1.72 27.25 25.72
CA LEU A 80 -1.69 25.84 25.35
C LEU A 80 -1.81 24.95 26.59
N PRO A 81 -2.41 23.74 26.47
CA PRO A 81 -2.51 22.80 27.58
C PRO A 81 -1.12 22.36 28.07
N ASP A 82 -0.96 22.14 29.37
CA ASP A 82 0.30 21.69 29.95
C ASP A 82 0.75 20.33 29.38
N CYS A 83 2.05 20.19 29.17
CA CYS A 83 2.65 18.93 28.76
C CYS A 83 2.59 17.92 29.90
N SER A 84 1.91 16.80 29.67
CA SER A 84 1.98 15.65 30.59
C SER A 84 3.25 14.84 30.36
N ASN A 85 3.67 14.74 29.10
CA ASN A 85 4.89 14.08 28.69
C ASN A 85 5.52 14.83 27.52
N THR A 86 6.81 15.15 27.63
CA THR A 86 7.57 15.84 26.58
C THR A 86 8.54 14.85 25.95
N LEU A 87 8.46 14.74 24.62
CA LEU A 87 9.23 13.78 23.83
C LEU A 87 10.19 14.55 22.92
N ASP A 88 11.48 14.22 22.98
CA ASP A 88 12.52 14.93 22.20
C ASP A 88 12.54 14.54 20.72
N ALA A 89 11.88 13.44 20.36
CA ALA A 89 11.81 12.95 18.98
C ALA A 89 10.61 13.55 18.22
N PRO A 90 10.72 13.72 16.89
CA PRO A 90 9.57 14.10 16.07
C PRO A 90 8.52 12.99 16.05
N ALA A 91 7.27 13.34 15.75
CA ALA A 91 6.18 12.39 15.58
C ALA A 91 5.55 12.43 14.17
N ILE A 92 5.01 11.29 13.73
CA ILE A 92 4.13 11.18 12.57
C ILE A 92 2.79 10.62 13.05
N LEU A 93 1.73 11.43 12.92
CA LEU A 93 0.35 11.04 13.15
C LEU A 93 -0.27 10.53 11.84
N PHE A 94 -0.77 9.29 11.84
CA PHE A 94 -1.47 8.70 10.70
C PHE A 94 -2.58 7.74 11.11
N SER A 95 -3.53 7.52 10.20
CA SER A 95 -4.61 6.56 10.40
C SER A 95 -4.30 5.20 9.79
N THR A 96 -4.66 4.13 10.49
CA THR A 96 -4.73 2.76 9.94
C THR A 96 -6.16 2.32 9.60
N GLY A 97 -7.11 3.27 9.53
CA GLY A 97 -8.50 3.03 9.16
C GLY A 97 -8.73 2.93 7.65
N GLY A 98 -9.96 3.26 7.20
CA GLY A 98 -10.31 3.27 5.79
C GLY A 98 -10.26 1.88 5.15
N HIS A 99 -9.55 1.77 4.02
CA HIS A 99 -9.45 0.52 3.26
C HIS A 99 -8.31 -0.40 3.71
N ALA A 100 -7.53 -0.02 4.72
CA ALA A 100 -6.34 -0.76 5.19
C ALA A 100 -6.62 -2.16 5.80
N GLY A 101 -7.87 -2.63 5.75
CA GLY A 101 -8.26 -3.99 6.12
C GLY A 101 -7.79 -5.10 5.17
N ASN A 102 -7.27 -4.78 3.98
CA ASN A 102 -6.73 -5.78 3.06
C ASN A 102 -5.27 -5.49 2.65
N HIS A 103 -4.57 -6.55 2.22
CA HIS A 103 -3.12 -6.54 2.03
C HIS A 103 -2.61 -5.46 1.06
N PHE A 104 -3.37 -5.14 0.00
CA PHE A 104 -3.01 -4.07 -0.94
C PHE A 104 -2.96 -2.71 -0.26
N HIS A 105 -4.04 -2.34 0.44
CA HIS A 105 -4.16 -1.04 1.08
C HIS A 105 -3.23 -0.86 2.28
N ARG A 106 -2.86 -1.95 2.97
CA ARG A 106 -1.82 -1.88 4.01
C ARG A 106 -0.49 -1.37 3.46
N PHE A 107 -0.12 -1.78 2.25
CA PHE A 107 1.07 -1.27 1.59
C PHE A 107 0.84 0.08 0.93
N SER A 108 -0.20 0.23 0.11
CA SER A 108 -0.41 1.44 -0.69
C SER A 108 -0.81 2.66 0.14
N ASP A 109 -1.57 2.46 1.22
CA ASP A 109 -2.19 3.55 1.98
C ASP A 109 -1.53 3.75 3.36
N VAL A 110 -0.65 2.84 3.79
CA VAL A 110 0.04 2.96 5.09
C VAL A 110 1.56 2.81 4.93
N LEU A 111 2.07 1.63 4.62
CA LEU A 111 3.51 1.34 4.79
C LEU A 111 4.41 2.07 3.78
N ILE A 112 4.00 2.19 2.52
CA ILE A 112 4.76 2.94 1.52
C ILE A 112 4.75 4.45 1.83
N PRO A 113 3.57 5.09 2.05
CA PRO A 113 3.53 6.49 2.47
C PRO A 113 4.27 6.75 3.80
N LEU A 114 4.22 5.81 4.75
CA LEU A 114 4.96 5.91 6.02
C LEU A 114 6.46 5.85 5.80
N PHE A 115 6.96 4.95 4.94
CA PHE A 115 8.37 4.92 4.54
C PHE A 115 8.82 6.25 3.95
N VAL A 116 8.06 6.81 2.99
CA VAL A 116 8.38 8.11 2.37
C VAL A 116 8.40 9.24 3.40
N THR A 117 7.49 9.20 4.38
CA THR A 117 7.36 10.25 5.41
C THR A 117 8.44 10.15 6.49
N SER A 118 8.86 8.93 6.85
CA SER A 118 9.73 8.66 8.00
C SER A 118 11.22 8.57 7.67
N LEU A 119 11.60 8.25 6.42
CA LEU A 119 12.98 7.90 6.06
C LEU A 119 14.00 8.98 6.47
N ARG A 120 13.65 10.26 6.35
CA ARG A 120 14.56 11.39 6.69
C ARG A 120 14.96 11.45 8.16
N PHE A 121 14.23 10.77 9.04
CA PHE A 121 14.49 10.77 10.47
C PHE A 121 15.44 9.65 10.90
N ASN A 122 15.84 8.77 9.99
CA ASN A 122 16.76 7.67 10.27
C ASN A 122 16.38 6.89 11.54
N ARG A 123 15.11 6.47 11.61
CA ARG A 123 14.47 5.75 12.74
C ARG A 123 14.20 6.58 14.00
N ASP A 124 14.65 7.82 14.08
CA ASP A 124 14.38 8.71 15.21
C ASP A 124 13.06 9.48 15.03
N VAL A 125 11.95 8.74 15.03
CA VAL A 125 10.61 9.32 14.85
C VAL A 125 9.55 8.43 15.50
N ILE A 126 8.64 9.03 16.27
CA ILE A 126 7.55 8.32 16.95
C ILE A 126 6.36 8.18 16.00
N PHE A 127 5.76 6.99 15.96
CA PHE A 127 4.56 6.73 15.17
C PHE A 127 3.34 6.81 16.07
N LEU A 128 2.49 7.81 15.82
CA LEU A 128 1.20 7.99 16.48
C LEU A 128 0.10 7.49 15.54
N VAL A 129 -0.67 6.51 15.97
CA VAL A 129 -1.68 5.85 15.13
C VAL A 129 -3.06 6.11 15.68
N THR A 130 -3.93 6.67 14.84
CA THR A 130 -5.38 6.78 15.06
C THR A 130 -6.14 5.75 14.22
N ASN A 131 -7.38 5.45 14.58
CA ASN A 131 -8.17 4.36 14.03
C ASN A 131 -7.34 3.06 14.00
N HIS A 132 -6.74 2.73 15.15
CA HIS A 132 -5.68 1.73 15.24
C HIS A 132 -6.16 0.30 14.92
N ASP A 133 -5.69 -0.26 13.79
CA ASP A 133 -5.81 -1.69 13.47
C ASP A 133 -4.62 -2.44 14.08
N SER A 134 -4.82 -2.97 15.29
CA SER A 134 -3.83 -3.81 15.98
C SER A 134 -3.36 -5.03 15.16
N ARG A 135 -4.17 -5.54 14.23
CA ARG A 135 -3.76 -6.65 13.34
C ARG A 135 -2.79 -6.18 12.28
N LEU A 136 -2.92 -4.94 11.78
CA LEU A 136 -1.98 -4.35 10.85
C LEU A 136 -0.63 -4.15 11.54
N THR A 137 -0.62 -3.47 12.70
CA THR A 137 0.62 -3.16 13.41
C THR A 137 1.35 -4.41 13.88
N SER A 138 0.64 -5.40 14.41
CA SER A 138 1.25 -6.69 14.77
C SER A 138 1.79 -7.47 13.57
N GLN A 139 1.05 -7.56 12.47
CA GLN A 139 1.48 -8.29 11.27
C GLN A 139 2.68 -7.64 10.58
N HIS A 140 2.78 -6.31 10.63
CA HIS A 140 3.85 -5.52 9.99
C HIS A 140 4.91 -5.02 10.98
N ARG A 141 4.95 -5.57 12.20
CA ARG A 141 5.86 -5.17 13.28
C ARG A 141 7.31 -4.99 12.82
N LYS A 142 7.89 -5.98 12.14
CA LYS A 142 9.28 -5.91 11.64
C LYS A 142 9.52 -4.74 10.68
N THR A 143 8.54 -4.39 9.85
CA THR A 143 8.65 -3.22 8.97
C THR A 143 8.64 -1.94 9.78
N LEU A 144 7.75 -1.83 10.77
CA LEU A 144 7.63 -0.65 11.62
C LEU A 144 8.89 -0.42 12.48
N GLU A 145 9.47 -1.49 13.04
CA GLU A 145 10.72 -1.46 13.85
C GLU A 145 11.98 -1.09 13.03
N ILE A 146 11.95 -1.31 11.71
CA ILE A 146 13.01 -0.81 10.82
C ILE A 146 12.81 0.67 10.49
N LEU A 147 11.57 1.17 10.47
CA LEU A 147 11.28 2.57 10.17
C LEU A 147 11.37 3.49 11.39
N SER A 148 11.20 2.95 12.60
CA SER A 148 11.32 3.67 13.87
C SER A 148 11.98 2.82 14.94
N ARG A 149 12.76 3.45 15.84
CA ARG A 149 13.30 2.81 17.04
C ARG A 149 12.32 2.80 18.22
N TYR A 150 11.20 3.52 18.11
CA TYR A 150 10.19 3.63 19.15
C TYR A 150 9.04 2.65 18.90
N GLU A 151 8.34 2.29 19.97
CA GLU A 151 7.07 1.57 19.84
C GLU A 151 6.00 2.46 19.22
N VAL A 152 5.05 1.83 18.52
CA VAL A 152 3.89 2.52 17.96
C VAL A 152 2.95 2.91 19.08
N VAL A 153 2.55 4.18 19.11
CA VAL A 153 1.61 4.71 20.10
C VAL A 153 0.21 4.72 19.49
N ASP A 154 -0.74 4.08 20.16
CA ASP A 154 -2.16 4.14 19.84
C ASP A 154 -2.75 5.43 20.44
N ILE A 155 -2.80 6.49 19.64
CA ILE A 155 -3.20 7.82 20.13
C ILE A 155 -4.66 7.83 20.60
N ASP A 156 -5.50 6.93 20.08
CA ASP A 156 -6.91 6.84 20.48
C ASP A 156 -7.09 6.34 21.93
N ARG A 157 -6.04 5.78 22.53
CA ARG A 157 -6.03 5.26 23.92
C ARG A 157 -5.23 6.13 24.88
N GLU A 158 -4.53 7.13 24.37
CA GLU A 158 -3.78 8.07 25.19
C GLU A 158 -4.73 9.06 25.88
N ASN A 159 -4.46 9.35 27.15
CA ASN A 159 -5.21 10.33 27.94
C ASN A 159 -4.35 11.53 28.38
N GLN A 160 -3.08 11.54 27.97
CA GLN A 160 -2.10 12.55 28.30
C GLN A 160 -1.91 13.53 27.15
N THR A 161 -1.52 14.76 27.49
CA THR A 161 -1.03 15.73 26.50
C THR A 161 0.42 15.41 26.16
N LEU A 162 0.65 14.92 24.93
CA LEU A 162 1.98 14.59 24.42
C LEU A 162 2.57 15.79 23.68
N CYS A 163 3.77 16.22 24.06
CA CYS A 163 4.43 17.38 23.48
C CYS A 163 5.66 16.98 22.67
N PHE A 164 5.79 17.55 21.47
CA PHE A 164 6.86 17.23 20.52
C PHE A 164 7.49 18.50 19.96
N PRO A 165 8.78 18.48 19.60
CA PRO A 165 9.43 19.56 18.88
C PRO A 165 9.02 19.63 17.40
N ASN A 166 8.41 18.56 16.88
CA ASN A 166 7.97 18.46 15.50
C ASN A 166 6.90 17.37 15.34
N VAL A 167 5.79 17.68 14.69
CA VAL A 167 4.74 16.71 14.33
C VAL A 167 4.40 16.82 12.86
N ILE A 168 4.36 15.68 12.19
CA ILE A 168 3.77 15.54 10.86
C ILE A 168 2.40 14.90 11.01
N VAL A 169 1.39 15.51 10.41
CA VAL A 169 0.01 14.99 10.41
C VAL A 169 -0.34 14.57 9.00
N GLY A 170 -0.58 13.26 8.82
CA GLY A 170 -0.80 12.62 7.52
C GLY A 170 0.45 11.94 6.96
N LEU A 171 0.27 11.18 5.88
CA LEU A 171 1.34 10.45 5.20
C LEU A 171 1.53 10.98 3.77
N ARG A 172 2.79 11.18 3.39
CA ARG A 172 3.18 11.59 2.03
C ARG A 172 2.97 10.43 1.06
N ALA A 173 1.87 10.49 0.30
CA ALA A 173 1.57 9.51 -0.74
C ALA A 173 1.78 10.10 -2.14
N HIS A 174 2.37 9.33 -3.05
CA HIS A 174 2.54 9.70 -4.45
C HIS A 174 1.36 9.25 -5.31
N GLU A 175 1.23 9.82 -6.51
CA GLU A 175 0.02 9.71 -7.36
C GLU A 175 -0.47 8.26 -7.56
N HIS A 176 0.45 7.31 -7.73
CA HIS A 176 0.12 5.92 -8.05
C HIS A 176 0.27 4.99 -6.84
N ASP A 177 -0.64 4.03 -6.75
CA ASP A 177 -0.61 3.01 -5.69
C ASP A 177 0.63 2.13 -5.85
N LEU A 178 1.24 1.75 -4.72
CA LEU A 178 2.46 0.94 -4.66
C LEU A 178 3.68 1.53 -5.38
N SER A 179 3.63 2.82 -5.72
CA SER A 179 4.72 3.54 -6.40
C SER A 179 5.25 4.67 -5.53
N ILE A 180 6.52 5.00 -5.73
CA ILE A 180 7.21 6.13 -5.12
C ILE A 180 7.88 6.93 -6.24
N ASP A 181 7.43 8.16 -6.46
CA ASP A 181 8.17 9.13 -7.28
C ASP A 181 9.54 9.43 -6.61
N PRO A 182 10.66 9.17 -7.30
CA PRO A 182 11.99 9.44 -6.75
C PRO A 182 12.41 10.91 -6.82
N SER A 183 11.60 11.79 -7.40
CA SER A 183 11.90 13.21 -7.44
C SER A 183 11.59 13.91 -6.10
N PRO A 184 12.45 14.82 -5.60
CA PRO A 184 13.76 15.22 -6.14
C PRO A 184 14.95 14.39 -5.60
N PHE A 185 14.73 13.42 -4.71
CA PHE A 185 15.82 12.63 -4.11
C PHE A 185 15.69 11.13 -4.44
N SER A 186 16.67 10.60 -5.16
CA SER A 186 16.73 9.20 -5.60
C SER A 186 16.74 8.17 -4.45
N SER A 187 17.01 8.60 -3.21
CA SER A 187 16.88 7.79 -2.00
C SER A 187 15.44 7.32 -1.76
N PHE A 188 14.42 8.04 -2.26
CA PHE A 188 13.03 7.62 -2.23
C PHE A 188 12.74 6.85 -3.52
N SER A 189 12.54 5.54 -3.45
CA SER A 189 12.07 4.78 -4.60
C SER A 189 11.37 3.52 -4.17
N THR A 190 10.48 3.03 -5.04
CA THR A 190 9.77 1.77 -4.82
C THR A 190 10.74 0.61 -4.64
N ARG A 191 11.86 0.62 -5.38
CA ARG A 191 12.98 -0.31 -5.21
C ARG A 191 13.64 -0.21 -3.82
N ASN A 192 13.85 0.99 -3.29
CA ASN A 192 14.46 1.12 -1.95
C ASN A 192 13.49 0.64 -0.86
N PHE A 193 12.18 0.84 -1.05
CA PHE A 193 11.18 0.27 -0.17
C PHE A 193 11.20 -1.26 -0.21
N THR A 194 11.25 -1.90 -1.39
CA THR A 194 11.36 -3.36 -1.47
C THR A 194 12.66 -3.87 -0.84
N LYS A 195 13.80 -3.19 -1.04
CA LYS A 195 15.06 -3.50 -0.34
C LYS A 195 14.93 -3.43 1.19
N LEU A 196 14.23 -2.43 1.71
CA LEU A 196 13.96 -2.32 3.14
C LEU A 196 13.14 -3.51 3.65
N LEU A 197 12.07 -3.89 2.94
CA LEU A 197 11.26 -5.07 3.29
C LEU A 197 12.10 -6.35 3.27
N ARG A 198 12.95 -6.51 2.26
CA ARG A 198 13.84 -7.66 2.14
C ARG A 198 14.77 -7.78 3.34
N SER A 199 15.35 -6.66 3.78
CA SER A 199 16.13 -6.60 5.03
C SER A 199 15.28 -6.95 6.25
N ALA A 200 14.07 -6.37 6.38
CA ALA A 200 13.15 -6.61 7.50
C ALA A 200 12.78 -8.08 7.70
N TYR A 201 12.68 -8.84 6.61
CA TYR A 201 12.29 -10.25 6.63
C TYR A 201 13.45 -11.21 6.37
N SER A 202 14.69 -10.70 6.31
CA SER A 202 15.91 -11.47 6.05
C SER A 202 15.77 -12.36 4.80
N LEU A 203 15.32 -11.75 3.70
CA LEU A 203 15.12 -12.45 2.43
C LEU A 203 16.46 -12.68 1.72
N GLU A 204 16.76 -13.93 1.41
CA GLU A 204 18.08 -14.34 0.93
C GLU A 204 18.31 -14.07 -0.57
N ARG A 205 17.27 -14.13 -1.40
CA ARG A 205 17.43 -14.04 -2.86
C ARG A 205 17.23 -12.62 -3.35
N ASP A 206 18.31 -11.94 -3.72
CA ASP A 206 18.28 -10.55 -4.23
C ASP A 206 17.77 -10.42 -5.66
N SER A 207 18.15 -11.37 -6.52
CA SER A 207 17.67 -11.46 -7.89
C SER A 207 17.31 -12.89 -8.25
N VAL A 208 16.53 -13.06 -9.32
CA VAL A 208 16.41 -14.36 -9.99
C VAL A 208 17.80 -14.83 -10.37
N GLY A 209 18.10 -16.10 -10.06
CA GLY A 209 19.35 -16.75 -10.40
C GLY A 209 19.19 -17.67 -11.62
N ASP A 210 20.32 -18.22 -12.08
CA ASP A 210 20.33 -19.17 -13.17
C ASP A 210 19.79 -20.52 -12.70
N HIS A 211 18.58 -20.85 -13.14
CA HIS A 211 17.91 -22.10 -12.82
C HIS A 211 17.56 -22.85 -14.09
N TYR A 212 17.90 -24.14 -14.13
CA TYR A 212 17.52 -25.03 -15.23
C TYR A 212 15.99 -25.10 -15.41
N ARG A 213 15.24 -24.97 -14.31
CA ARG A 213 13.78 -24.88 -14.29
C ARG A 213 13.34 -23.75 -13.36
N PRO A 214 12.80 -22.63 -13.90
CA PRO A 214 12.32 -21.54 -13.07
C PRO A 214 11.13 -21.95 -12.19
N ARG A 215 11.08 -21.42 -10.97
CA ARG A 215 10.02 -21.71 -10.01
C ARG A 215 8.83 -20.78 -10.21
N MET A 216 7.64 -21.34 -10.41
CA MET A 216 6.40 -20.59 -10.61
C MET A 216 5.41 -20.82 -9.47
N LEU A 217 5.00 -19.74 -8.82
CA LEU A 217 3.95 -19.71 -7.81
C LEU A 217 2.62 -19.28 -8.43
N LEU A 218 1.61 -20.13 -8.38
CA LEU A 218 0.22 -19.73 -8.63
C LEU A 218 -0.46 -19.45 -7.29
N ILE A 219 -0.92 -18.20 -7.09
CA ILE A 219 -1.66 -17.81 -5.89
C ILE A 219 -3.16 -18.02 -6.14
N PRO A 220 -3.80 -19.00 -5.47
CA PRO A 220 -5.20 -19.30 -5.67
C PRO A 220 -6.10 -18.27 -4.99
N ARG A 221 -7.35 -18.19 -5.45
CA ARG A 221 -8.41 -17.40 -4.80
C ARG A 221 -9.55 -18.34 -4.38
N THR A 222 -10.04 -18.18 -3.16
CA THR A 222 -11.04 -19.10 -2.59
C THR A 222 -12.46 -18.52 -2.50
N LYS A 223 -12.63 -17.20 -2.63
CA LYS A 223 -13.92 -16.52 -2.42
C LYS A 223 -14.55 -15.98 -3.72
N SER A 224 -13.78 -15.23 -4.49
CA SER A 224 -14.22 -14.60 -5.75
C SER A 224 -13.06 -14.50 -6.72
N ARG A 225 -13.33 -14.41 -8.03
CA ARG A 225 -12.29 -14.42 -9.07
C ARG A 225 -11.42 -15.66 -8.98
N ARG A 226 -12.05 -16.78 -8.65
CA ARG A 226 -11.40 -18.08 -8.55
C ARG A 226 -10.93 -18.49 -9.94
N LEU A 227 -9.76 -19.08 -10.01
CA LEU A 227 -9.34 -19.80 -11.19
C LEU A 227 -9.89 -21.23 -11.06
N THR A 228 -10.70 -21.66 -12.03
CA THR A 228 -11.44 -22.93 -11.93
C THR A 228 -10.66 -24.12 -12.47
N ASN A 229 -9.65 -23.86 -13.30
CA ASN A 229 -8.73 -24.84 -13.87
C ASN A 229 -7.27 -24.64 -13.38
N GLU A 230 -7.08 -24.41 -12.08
CA GLU A 230 -5.76 -24.20 -11.46
C GLU A 230 -4.82 -25.39 -11.67
N VAL A 231 -5.36 -26.62 -11.63
CA VAL A 231 -4.58 -27.85 -11.79
C VAL A 231 -3.98 -27.92 -13.19
N GLU A 232 -4.81 -27.71 -14.21
CA GLU A 232 -4.43 -27.79 -15.61
C GLU A 232 -3.43 -26.68 -15.98
N VAL A 233 -3.56 -25.50 -15.38
CA VAL A 233 -2.61 -24.39 -15.55
C VAL A 233 -1.24 -24.74 -14.98
N VAL A 234 -1.18 -25.32 -13.78
CA VAL A 234 0.08 -25.74 -13.18
C VAL A 234 0.70 -26.92 -13.92
N GLU A 235 -0.11 -27.88 -14.40
CA GLU A 235 0.38 -28.99 -15.23
C GLU A 235 0.94 -28.51 -16.57
N LEU A 236 0.28 -27.54 -17.22
CA LEU A 236 0.78 -26.89 -18.41
C LEU A 236 2.14 -26.24 -18.15
N ALA A 237 2.27 -25.45 -17.08
CA ALA A 237 3.54 -24.82 -16.73
C ALA A 237 4.66 -25.84 -16.47
N ARG A 238 4.35 -26.95 -15.79
CA ARG A 238 5.32 -28.05 -15.59
C ARG A 238 5.76 -28.70 -16.89
N ARG A 239 4.85 -28.91 -17.86
CA ARG A 239 5.21 -29.43 -19.19
C ARG A 239 6.10 -28.47 -19.98
N LEU A 240 5.91 -27.16 -19.79
CA LEU A 240 6.71 -26.12 -20.45
C LEU A 240 8.10 -25.89 -19.81
N GLY A 241 8.37 -26.48 -18.64
CA GLY A 241 9.70 -26.43 -18.02
C GLY A 241 9.76 -25.73 -16.66
N PHE A 242 8.64 -25.19 -16.15
CA PHE A 242 8.63 -24.60 -14.81
C PHE A 242 8.61 -25.68 -13.70
N ASP A 243 9.14 -25.35 -12.52
CA ASP A 243 8.78 -26.01 -11.27
C ASP A 243 7.63 -25.24 -10.62
N SER A 244 6.41 -25.73 -10.78
CA SER A 244 5.19 -24.97 -10.48
C SER A 244 4.41 -25.53 -9.29
N VAL A 245 3.93 -24.64 -8.43
CA VAL A 245 3.08 -24.98 -7.28
C VAL A 245 1.88 -24.03 -7.15
N VAL A 246 0.76 -24.55 -6.68
CA VAL A 246 -0.35 -23.75 -6.16
C VAL A 246 -0.12 -23.56 -4.67
N HIS A 247 -0.03 -22.32 -4.20
CA HIS A 247 0.14 -22.07 -2.78
C HIS A 247 -0.59 -20.81 -2.34
N LYS A 248 -1.48 -20.97 -1.35
CA LYS A 248 -2.15 -19.84 -0.70
C LYS A 248 -1.19 -19.19 0.28
N VAL A 249 -0.79 -17.96 -0.03
CA VAL A 249 0.06 -17.17 0.86
C VAL A 249 -0.68 -16.89 2.17
N GLY A 250 -0.08 -17.30 3.29
CA GLY A 250 -0.65 -17.17 4.62
C GLY A 250 -0.67 -15.73 5.16
N HIS A 251 -1.34 -15.54 6.30
CA HIS A 251 -1.41 -14.24 6.97
C HIS A 251 -0.13 -13.89 7.74
N GLN A 252 0.70 -14.87 8.08
CA GLN A 252 1.99 -14.61 8.74
C GLN A 252 2.98 -14.04 7.72
N LEU A 253 3.26 -12.74 7.83
CA LEU A 253 3.95 -11.98 6.79
C LEU A 253 5.38 -12.42 6.55
N GLU A 254 6.13 -12.78 7.59
CA GLU A 254 7.50 -13.27 7.42
C GLU A 254 7.55 -14.59 6.64
N SER A 255 6.66 -15.54 6.98
CA SER A 255 6.58 -16.82 6.25
C SER A 255 6.14 -16.60 4.81
N ALA A 256 5.15 -15.74 4.59
CA ALA A 256 4.70 -15.32 3.28
C ALA A 256 5.85 -14.73 2.44
N ALA A 257 6.60 -13.79 3.01
CA ALA A 257 7.71 -13.13 2.35
C ALA A 257 8.80 -14.13 1.94
N LYS A 258 9.19 -15.04 2.84
CA LYS A 258 10.19 -16.08 2.55
C LYS A 258 9.74 -17.06 1.45
N ILE A 259 8.48 -17.49 1.51
CA ILE A 259 7.90 -18.38 0.48
C ILE A 259 7.92 -17.68 -0.88
N VAL A 260 7.40 -16.45 -0.96
CA VAL A 260 7.30 -15.70 -2.21
C VAL A 260 8.68 -15.37 -2.78
N ASN A 261 9.64 -14.98 -1.93
CA ASN A 261 11.03 -14.71 -2.36
C ASN A 261 11.72 -15.91 -3.02
N SER A 262 11.22 -17.12 -2.75
CA SER A 262 11.77 -18.36 -3.31
C SER A 262 11.34 -18.64 -4.76
N PHE A 263 10.46 -17.84 -5.35
CA PHE A 263 9.95 -18.01 -6.72
C PHE A 263 10.53 -17.01 -7.72
N ASP A 264 10.50 -17.39 -9.00
CA ASP A 264 10.97 -16.57 -10.13
C ASP A 264 9.79 -15.96 -10.91
N VAL A 265 8.64 -16.64 -10.86
CA VAL A 265 7.40 -16.19 -11.48
C VAL A 265 6.27 -16.30 -10.47
N MET A 266 5.48 -15.24 -10.33
CA MET A 266 4.26 -15.24 -9.55
C MET A 266 3.06 -14.97 -10.44
N VAL A 267 2.09 -15.88 -10.43
CA VAL A 267 0.86 -15.83 -11.21
C VAL A 267 -0.33 -15.67 -10.27
N GLY A 268 -1.25 -14.78 -10.61
CA GLY A 268 -2.49 -14.66 -9.85
C GLY A 268 -3.55 -13.84 -10.56
N VAL A 269 -4.81 -14.16 -10.24
CA VAL A 269 -5.95 -13.35 -10.69
C VAL A 269 -5.97 -12.03 -9.91
N HIS A 270 -6.21 -10.92 -10.64
CA HIS A 270 -6.20 -9.56 -10.12
C HIS A 270 -6.84 -9.44 -8.72
N GLY A 271 -6.10 -8.90 -7.77
CA GLY A 271 -6.56 -8.59 -6.42
C GLY A 271 -5.42 -8.59 -5.39
N ALA A 272 -5.75 -8.25 -4.13
CA ALA A 272 -4.79 -7.92 -3.07
C ALA A 272 -3.69 -8.95 -2.79
N ALA A 273 -3.86 -10.22 -3.17
CA ALA A 273 -2.82 -11.23 -3.00
C ALA A 273 -1.61 -11.01 -3.94
N LEU A 274 -1.79 -10.32 -5.07
CA LEU A 274 -0.69 -9.94 -5.97
C LEU A 274 0.26 -8.92 -5.34
N THR A 275 -0.13 -8.22 -4.27
CA THR A 275 0.77 -7.31 -3.53
C THR A 275 1.97 -8.04 -2.93
N ASN A 276 1.90 -9.36 -2.77
CA ASN A 276 3.04 -10.19 -2.39
C ASN A 276 4.24 -10.07 -3.37
N MET A 277 4.04 -9.51 -4.57
CA MET A 277 5.14 -9.19 -5.48
C MET A 277 6.25 -8.34 -4.83
N LEU A 278 5.93 -7.56 -3.79
CA LEU A 278 6.91 -6.79 -3.01
C LEU A 278 8.03 -7.65 -2.39
N PHE A 279 7.83 -8.97 -2.27
CA PHE A 279 8.80 -9.91 -1.70
C PHE A 279 9.55 -10.73 -2.77
N LEU A 280 9.20 -10.56 -4.05
CA LEU A 280 9.92 -11.24 -5.13
C LEU A 280 11.37 -10.72 -5.24
N PRO A 281 12.31 -11.56 -5.70
CA PRO A 281 13.65 -11.10 -6.05
C PRO A 281 13.61 -10.21 -7.30
N GLU A 282 14.61 -9.34 -7.48
CA GLU A 282 14.75 -8.54 -8.71
C GLU A 282 14.80 -9.46 -9.96
N ASN A 283 14.30 -8.96 -11.09
CA ASN A 283 14.10 -9.68 -12.36
C ASN A 283 13.03 -10.78 -12.37
N ALA A 284 12.36 -11.05 -11.25
CA ALA A 284 11.21 -11.95 -11.24
C ALA A 284 10.04 -11.40 -12.05
N ILE A 285 9.15 -12.31 -12.48
CA ILE A 285 8.00 -11.99 -13.33
C ILE A 285 6.70 -12.04 -12.53
N VAL A 286 5.90 -10.99 -12.62
CA VAL A 286 4.50 -11.00 -12.16
C VAL A 286 3.60 -11.20 -13.37
N ILE A 287 2.83 -12.29 -13.38
CA ILE A 287 1.78 -12.54 -14.36
C ILE A 287 0.43 -12.25 -13.71
N GLN A 288 -0.19 -11.13 -14.09
CA GLN A 288 -1.53 -10.77 -13.66
C GLN A 288 -2.57 -11.32 -14.64
N ILE A 289 -3.46 -12.18 -14.15
CA ILE A 289 -4.68 -12.56 -14.87
C ILE A 289 -5.74 -11.49 -14.59
N THR A 290 -6.15 -10.75 -15.62
CA THR A 290 -7.11 -9.65 -15.52
C THR A 290 -8.50 -10.10 -15.99
N PRO A 291 -9.47 -10.27 -15.07
CA PRO A 291 -10.85 -10.57 -15.42
C PRO A 291 -11.50 -9.48 -16.28
N VAL A 292 -12.60 -9.83 -16.95
CA VAL A 292 -13.40 -8.89 -17.74
C VAL A 292 -13.82 -7.70 -16.86
N GLY A 293 -13.71 -6.49 -17.41
CA GLY A 293 -14.10 -5.25 -16.74
C GLY A 293 -13.11 -4.69 -15.73
N LEU A 294 -11.97 -5.36 -15.49
CA LEU A 294 -10.97 -4.90 -14.51
C LEU A 294 -9.70 -4.28 -15.11
N HIS A 295 -9.62 -4.09 -16.43
CA HIS A 295 -8.39 -3.61 -17.09
C HIS A 295 -7.84 -2.28 -16.56
N ASN A 296 -8.71 -1.31 -16.23
CA ASN A 296 -8.26 -0.04 -15.67
C ASN A 296 -7.64 -0.22 -14.27
N PHE A 297 -8.30 -1.00 -13.41
CA PHE A 297 -7.79 -1.32 -12.07
C PHE A 297 -6.51 -2.15 -12.11
N ALA A 298 -6.43 -3.12 -13.02
CA ALA A 298 -5.24 -3.94 -13.25
C ALA A 298 -4.01 -3.07 -13.53
N ARG A 299 -4.14 -2.16 -14.51
CA ARG A 299 -3.05 -1.26 -14.88
C ARG A 299 -2.62 -0.35 -13.73
N THR A 300 -3.56 0.27 -13.02
CA THR A 300 -3.24 1.23 -11.96
C THR A 300 -2.66 0.58 -10.71
N CYS A 301 -3.12 -0.63 -10.36
CA CYS A 301 -2.71 -1.29 -9.12
C CYS A 301 -1.45 -2.16 -9.29
N TYR A 302 -1.26 -2.79 -10.45
CA TYR A 302 -0.19 -3.80 -10.64
C TYR A 302 0.52 -3.70 -11.99
N GLY A 303 0.01 -2.96 -12.96
CA GLY A 303 0.66 -2.85 -14.27
C GLY A 303 1.87 -1.91 -14.29
N ARG A 304 1.89 -0.88 -13.43
CA ARG A 304 3.02 0.06 -13.31
C ARG A 304 4.04 -0.32 -12.22
N PRO A 305 3.62 -0.66 -10.99
CA PRO A 305 4.57 -0.80 -9.88
C PRO A 305 5.69 -1.85 -10.05
N PRO A 306 5.49 -3.01 -10.72
CA PRO A 306 6.54 -4.01 -10.88
C PRO A 306 7.82 -3.47 -11.50
N GLU A 307 7.75 -2.63 -12.53
CA GLU A 307 8.94 -2.09 -13.19
C GLU A 307 9.77 -1.20 -12.23
N GLU A 308 9.10 -0.40 -11.41
CA GLU A 308 9.74 0.42 -10.37
C GLU A 308 10.39 -0.43 -9.26
N MET A 309 9.88 -1.65 -9.05
CA MET A 309 10.42 -2.65 -8.12
C MET A 309 11.56 -3.48 -8.73
N LYS A 310 11.95 -3.24 -10.00
CA LYS A 310 12.86 -4.09 -10.78
C LYS A 310 12.33 -5.49 -11.04
N LEU A 311 11.01 -5.62 -11.19
CA LEU A 311 10.32 -6.82 -11.63
C LEU A 311 9.90 -6.66 -13.09
N LYS A 312 9.64 -7.79 -13.75
CA LYS A 312 9.06 -7.86 -15.08
C LYS A 312 7.56 -8.13 -14.94
N TYR A 313 6.75 -7.61 -15.87
CA TYR A 313 5.29 -7.71 -15.78
C TYR A 313 4.66 -8.26 -17.07
N LEU A 314 3.71 -9.18 -16.91
CA LEU A 314 2.87 -9.70 -17.98
C LEU A 314 1.40 -9.61 -17.57
N GLU A 315 0.55 -9.09 -18.46
CA GLU A 315 -0.90 -9.09 -18.28
C GLU A 315 -1.53 -10.16 -19.18
N TYR A 316 -2.27 -11.09 -18.59
CA TYR A 316 -3.18 -11.97 -19.30
C TYR A 316 -4.61 -11.44 -19.22
N LYS A 317 -5.12 -10.91 -20.34
CA LYS A 317 -6.50 -10.41 -20.43
C LYS A 317 -7.46 -11.56 -20.72
N VAL A 318 -8.32 -11.84 -19.74
CA VAL A 318 -9.38 -12.84 -19.83
C VAL A 318 -10.39 -12.40 -20.89
N ARG A 319 -10.69 -13.29 -21.84
CA ARG A 319 -11.77 -13.12 -22.81
C ARG A 319 -13.11 -13.49 -22.19
N LEU A 320 -14.18 -13.04 -22.82
CA LEU A 320 -15.52 -13.30 -22.30
C LEU A 320 -15.80 -14.80 -22.15
N ASN A 321 -15.39 -15.64 -23.10
CA ASN A 321 -15.58 -17.10 -23.04
C ASN A 321 -14.77 -17.81 -21.94
N GLU A 322 -13.77 -17.15 -21.36
CA GLU A 322 -13.00 -17.62 -20.20
C GLU A 322 -13.60 -17.14 -18.87
N SER A 323 -14.62 -16.29 -18.91
CA SER A 323 -15.27 -15.70 -17.75
C SER A 323 -16.56 -16.44 -17.42
N SER A 324 -16.82 -16.67 -16.13
CA SER A 324 -18.12 -17.17 -15.66
C SER A 324 -19.27 -16.17 -15.86
N LEU A 325 -18.99 -14.97 -16.39
CA LEU A 325 -20.02 -14.03 -16.82
C LEU A 325 -20.61 -14.39 -18.18
N PHE A 326 -19.95 -15.23 -18.99
CA PHE A 326 -20.42 -15.59 -20.31
C PHE A 326 -21.82 -16.21 -20.27
N GLY A 327 -22.70 -15.77 -21.18
CA GLY A 327 -24.08 -16.26 -21.28
C GLY A 327 -25.05 -15.79 -20.19
N LYS A 328 -24.59 -15.02 -19.19
CA LYS A 328 -25.47 -14.51 -18.11
C LYS A 328 -26.25 -13.25 -18.47
N TYR A 329 -25.81 -12.50 -19.47
CA TYR A 329 -26.41 -11.25 -19.91
C TYR A 329 -26.56 -11.24 -21.43
N PRO A 330 -27.42 -10.37 -22.00
CA PRO A 330 -27.51 -10.22 -23.45
C PRO A 330 -26.16 -9.82 -24.07
N ASP A 331 -25.83 -10.36 -25.23
CA ASP A 331 -24.53 -10.15 -25.90
C ASP A 331 -24.22 -8.67 -26.17
N HIS A 332 -25.24 -7.87 -26.44
CA HIS A 332 -25.13 -6.43 -26.68
C HIS A 332 -25.09 -5.58 -25.40
N SER A 333 -25.12 -6.20 -24.21
CA SER A 333 -25.11 -5.47 -22.95
C SER A 333 -23.80 -4.70 -22.75
N LEU A 334 -23.87 -3.56 -22.06
CA LEU A 334 -22.67 -2.79 -21.68
C LEU A 334 -21.74 -3.57 -20.75
N ILE A 335 -22.22 -4.65 -20.13
CA ILE A 335 -21.41 -5.52 -19.27
C ILE A 335 -20.28 -6.19 -20.09
N TYR A 336 -20.56 -6.52 -21.35
CA TYR A 336 -19.58 -7.14 -22.23
C TYR A 336 -18.93 -6.13 -23.17
N THR A 337 -19.74 -5.24 -23.75
CA THR A 337 -19.28 -4.35 -24.83
C THR A 337 -18.53 -3.13 -24.32
N ASN A 338 -18.88 -2.61 -23.13
CA ASN A 338 -18.19 -1.47 -22.54
C ASN A 338 -18.24 -1.47 -21.00
N PRO A 339 -17.48 -2.36 -20.34
CA PRO A 339 -17.44 -2.45 -18.88
C PRO A 339 -17.10 -1.14 -18.18
N VAL A 340 -16.23 -0.31 -18.78
CA VAL A 340 -15.81 0.98 -18.23
C VAL A 340 -17.00 1.93 -18.14
N GLN A 341 -17.78 2.06 -19.22
CA GLN A 341 -18.98 2.88 -19.22
C GLN A 341 -20.04 2.33 -18.27
N TYR A 342 -20.19 1.00 -18.19
CA TYR A 342 -21.10 0.37 -17.22
C TYR A 342 -20.76 0.78 -15.78
N CYS A 343 -19.47 0.68 -15.41
CA CYS A 343 -19.00 1.05 -14.07
C CYS A 343 -19.14 2.56 -13.81
N HIS A 344 -18.78 3.41 -14.78
CA HIS A 344 -18.91 4.86 -14.63
C HIS A 344 -20.36 5.30 -14.39
N LYS A 345 -21.34 4.69 -15.08
CA LYS A 345 -22.76 5.04 -14.93
C LYS A 345 -23.39 4.51 -13.64
N ARG A 346 -22.86 3.44 -13.06
CA ARG A 346 -23.47 2.72 -11.92
C ARG A 346 -22.72 2.89 -10.60
N GLY A 347 -21.50 3.42 -10.64
CA GLY A 347 -20.63 3.59 -9.48
C GLY A 347 -19.79 2.34 -9.16
N PHE A 348 -18.79 2.55 -8.31
CA PHE A 348 -17.78 1.54 -7.96
C PHE A 348 -18.38 0.29 -7.32
N GLN A 349 -19.35 0.43 -6.41
CA GLN A 349 -19.90 -0.72 -5.68
C GLN A 349 -20.61 -1.72 -6.61
N VAL A 350 -21.33 -1.23 -7.64
CA VAL A 350 -21.95 -2.10 -8.66
C VAL A 350 -20.87 -2.75 -9.54
N CYS A 351 -19.85 -1.99 -9.93
CA CYS A 351 -18.71 -2.48 -10.70
C CYS A 351 -17.97 -3.61 -9.97
N LYS A 352 -17.68 -3.40 -8.68
CA LYS A 352 -17.06 -4.39 -7.78
C LYS A 352 -17.92 -5.64 -7.69
N ASN A 353 -19.21 -5.49 -7.41
CA ASN A 353 -20.12 -6.63 -7.31
C ASN A 353 -20.12 -7.47 -8.61
N MET A 354 -20.22 -6.81 -9.77
CA MET A 354 -20.25 -7.48 -11.08
C MET A 354 -18.93 -8.19 -11.41
N TYR A 355 -17.83 -7.45 -11.44
CA TYR A 355 -16.58 -7.93 -12.04
C TYR A 355 -15.57 -8.47 -11.02
N MET A 356 -15.67 -8.10 -9.74
CA MET A 356 -14.76 -8.55 -8.69
C MET A 356 -15.35 -9.66 -7.81
N ASP A 357 -16.66 -9.64 -7.57
CA ASP A 357 -17.30 -10.55 -6.60
C ASP A 357 -18.00 -11.73 -7.27
N ASN A 358 -18.60 -11.56 -8.47
CA ASN A 358 -19.42 -12.57 -9.15
C ASN A 358 -18.84 -13.11 -10.47
N GLN A 359 -17.54 -13.00 -10.64
CA GLN A 359 -16.82 -13.49 -11.81
C GLN A 359 -15.68 -14.41 -11.37
N ASP A 360 -15.70 -15.64 -11.85
CA ASP A 360 -14.61 -16.60 -11.82
C ASP A 360 -14.04 -16.79 -13.25
N VAL A 361 -12.86 -17.38 -13.34
CA VAL A 361 -12.09 -17.51 -14.58
C VAL A 361 -11.80 -18.98 -14.87
N ASN A 362 -11.92 -19.39 -16.13
CA ASN A 362 -11.42 -20.65 -16.67
C ASN A 362 -10.52 -20.31 -17.86
N LEU A 363 -9.20 -20.47 -17.69
CA LEU A 363 -8.24 -20.02 -18.68
C LEU A 363 -8.22 -20.93 -19.91
N ASP A 364 -8.16 -20.30 -21.08
CA ASP A 364 -7.83 -20.93 -22.35
C ASP A 364 -6.34 -21.33 -22.32
N LEU A 365 -6.08 -22.63 -22.16
CA LEU A 365 -4.73 -23.16 -21.97
C LEU A 365 -3.79 -22.89 -23.16
N PRO A 366 -4.19 -23.10 -24.43
CA PRO A 366 -3.39 -22.68 -25.58
C PRO A 366 -2.97 -21.22 -25.55
N ARG A 367 -3.87 -20.29 -25.19
CA ARG A 367 -3.52 -18.87 -25.09
C ARG A 367 -2.65 -18.56 -23.89
N PHE A 368 -2.90 -19.22 -22.77
CA PHE A 368 -2.10 -19.02 -21.56
C PHE A 368 -0.68 -19.59 -21.74
N GLN A 369 -0.51 -20.66 -22.53
CA GLN A 369 0.78 -21.20 -22.93
C GLN A 369 1.67 -20.12 -23.57
N ASP A 370 1.14 -19.28 -24.46
CA ASP A 370 1.91 -18.19 -25.08
C ASP A 370 2.46 -17.20 -24.02
N THR A 371 1.68 -16.96 -22.96
CA THR A 371 2.11 -16.08 -21.86
C THR A 371 3.22 -16.73 -21.03
N LEU A 372 3.12 -18.03 -20.77
CA LEU A 372 4.15 -18.80 -20.05
C LEU A 372 5.44 -18.92 -20.86
N LEU A 373 5.36 -19.13 -22.17
CA LEU A 373 6.52 -19.14 -23.07
C LEU A 373 7.20 -17.78 -23.11
N LYS A 374 6.43 -16.69 -23.15
CA LYS A 374 6.97 -15.33 -23.04
C LYS A 374 7.66 -15.11 -21.68
N ALA A 375 7.12 -15.66 -20.60
CA ALA A 375 7.76 -15.59 -19.29
C ALA A 375 9.11 -16.33 -19.28
N LEU A 376 9.21 -17.52 -19.87
CA LEU A 376 10.48 -18.25 -20.01
C LEU A 376 11.51 -17.44 -20.81
N TYR A 377 11.09 -16.88 -21.95
CA TYR A 377 11.95 -16.02 -22.76
C TYR A 377 12.48 -14.83 -21.94
N LEU A 378 11.59 -14.15 -21.22
CA LEU A 378 11.97 -13.00 -20.40
C LEU A 378 12.87 -13.37 -19.22
N LEU A 379 12.81 -14.59 -18.67
CA LEU A 379 13.74 -15.01 -17.61
C LEU A 379 15.15 -15.26 -18.15
N ALA A 380 15.26 -15.62 -19.43
CA ALA A 380 16.54 -15.88 -20.10
C ALA A 380 17.27 -14.61 -20.59
N THR A 381 16.62 -13.44 -20.51
CA THR A 381 17.13 -12.12 -20.92
C THR A 381 17.29 -11.20 -19.72
#